data_AF-A0A7C4DB56-F1
#
_entry.id   AF-A0A7C4DB56-F1
#
_cell.length_a   1.000
_cell.length_b   1.000
_cell.length_c   1.000
_cell.angle_alpha   90.00
_cell.angle_beta   90.00
_cell.angle_gamma   90.00
#
_symmetry.space_group_name_H-M   'P 1'
#
loop_
_entity.id
_entity.type
_entity.pdbx_description
1 polymer ?
#
loop_
_entity_poly.entity_id
_entity_poly.type
_entity_poly.pdbx_seq_one_letter_code
_entity_poly.pdbx_strand_id
1 'polypeptide(L)'
;MKKFSLRLKEKWTAQPPKEKIWWVRNLMAMAASLVSTLIKPVLNPPISELLFASSASAVAALLGIFFFIILPFIFSRFFLKITPEQVGGWPPFFTSGLITSFFLWLTLWTAAYNLLAA
;
A
#
# COMPACT_ATOMS: atom_id res chain seq x y z
N MET A 1 10.30 -3.68 27.84
CA MET A 1 10.26 -3.50 26.37
C MET A 1 11.11 -4.50 25.57
N LYS A 2 12.35 -4.87 25.96
CA LYS A 2 13.23 -5.77 25.16
C LYS A 2 12.65 -7.17 24.84
N LYS A 3 11.79 -7.74 25.71
CA LYS A 3 11.20 -9.08 25.51
C LYS A 3 10.11 -9.12 24.43
N PHE A 4 9.47 -7.97 24.13
CA PHE A 4 8.41 -7.87 23.14
C PHE A 4 8.98 -7.75 21.71
N SER A 5 10.02 -6.94 21.52
CA SER A 5 10.70 -6.81 20.23
C SER A 5 11.37 -8.10 19.77
N LEU A 6 11.94 -8.88 20.70
CA LEU A 6 12.50 -10.21 20.44
C LEU A 6 11.45 -11.18 19.89
N ARG A 7 10.29 -11.26 20.56
CA ARG A 7 9.16 -12.11 20.12
C ARG A 7 8.60 -11.70 18.76
N LEU A 8 8.51 -10.40 18.49
CA LEU A 8 8.08 -9.89 17.18
C LEU A 8 9.06 -10.27 16.07
N LYS A 9 10.36 -10.14 16.33
CA LYS A 9 11.41 -10.52 15.39
C LYS A 9 11.36 -12.01 15.06
N GLU A 10 11.20 -12.86 16.09
CA GLU A 10 11.07 -14.32 15.93
C GLU A 10 9.86 -14.70 15.06
N LYS A 11 8.69 -14.13 15.37
CA LYS A 11 7.47 -14.33 14.58
C LYS A 11 7.63 -13.87 13.13
N TRP A 12 8.26 -12.71 12.92
CA TRP A 12 8.55 -12.20 11.58
C TRP A 12 9.49 -13.13 10.81
N THR A 13 10.56 -13.61 11.43
CA THR A 13 11.50 -14.52 10.76
C THR A 13 10.85 -15.84 10.37
N ALA A 14 9.95 -16.36 11.19
CA ALA A 14 9.24 -17.62 10.95
C ALA A 14 8.20 -17.56 9.81
N GLN A 15 7.76 -16.38 9.40
CA GLN A 15 6.75 -16.26 8.35
C GLN A 15 7.29 -16.69 6.97
N PRO A 16 6.48 -17.38 6.16
CA PRO A 16 6.83 -17.74 4.80
C PRO A 16 7.02 -16.49 3.91
N PRO A 17 7.88 -16.54 2.89
CA PRO A 17 8.17 -15.39 2.02
C PRO A 17 6.91 -14.78 1.38
N LYS A 18 5.94 -15.62 1.02
CA LYS A 18 4.66 -15.19 0.44
C LYS A 18 3.84 -14.30 1.39
N GLU A 19 3.81 -14.63 2.68
CA GLU A 19 3.13 -13.82 3.70
C GLU A 19 3.86 -12.50 3.96
N LYS A 20 5.19 -12.51 3.93
CA LYS A 20 5.99 -11.28 4.06
C LYS A 20 5.70 -10.30 2.92
N ILE A 21 5.58 -10.78 1.67
CA ILE A 21 5.16 -9.96 0.53
C ILE A 21 3.75 -9.39 0.75
N TRP A 22 2.82 -10.21 1.23
CA TRP A 22 1.45 -9.79 1.54
C TRP A 22 1.43 -8.67 2.60
N TRP A 23 2.20 -8.80 3.68
CA TRP A 23 2.32 -7.77 4.71
C TRP A 23 2.91 -6.48 4.18
N VAL A 24 4.00 -6.56 3.41
CA VAL A 24 4.62 -5.37 2.78
C VAL A 24 3.63 -4.64 1.90
N ARG A 25 2.87 -5.36 1.05
CA ARG A 25 1.86 -4.74 0.19
C ARG A 25 0.77 -4.05 0.97
N ASN A 26 0.24 -4.66 2.04
CA ASN A 26 -0.79 -4.01 2.85
C ASN A 26 -0.28 -2.78 3.57
N LEU A 27 0.93 -2.83 4.14
CA LEU A 27 1.54 -1.65 4.78
C LEU A 27 1.78 -0.51 3.78
N MET A 28 2.23 -0.84 2.56
CA MET A 28 2.40 0.16 1.50
C MET A 28 1.06 0.68 0.98
N ALA A 29 0.01 -0.14 0.93
CA ALA A 29 -1.34 0.29 0.58
C ALA A 29 -1.91 1.28 1.62
N MET A 30 -1.66 1.03 2.90
CA MET A 30 -2.01 1.96 3.98
C MET A 30 -1.24 3.28 3.84
N ALA A 31 0.07 3.24 3.58
CA ALA A 31 0.88 4.43 3.36
C ALA A 31 0.44 5.20 2.10
N ALA A 32 0.15 4.49 1.00
CA ALA A 32 -0.37 5.06 -0.23
C ALA A 32 -1.71 5.74 0.00
N SER A 33 -2.59 5.17 0.84
CA SER A 33 -3.87 5.78 1.20
C SER A 33 -3.65 7.12 1.92
N LEU A 34 -2.71 7.20 2.86
CA LEU A 34 -2.36 8.45 3.55
C LEU A 34 -1.81 9.49 2.56
N VAL A 35 -0.88 9.09 1.69
CA VAL A 35 -0.29 9.99 0.68
C VAL A 35 -1.34 10.50 -0.30
N SER A 36 -2.17 9.60 -0.86
CA SER A 36 -3.28 9.97 -1.77
C SER A 36 -4.30 10.89 -1.09
N THR A 37 -4.53 10.72 0.20
CA THR A 37 -5.40 11.61 0.99
C THR A 37 -4.78 13.00 1.18
N LEU A 38 -3.49 13.07 1.52
CA LEU A 38 -2.76 14.33 1.78
C LEU A 38 -2.54 15.18 0.53
N ILE A 39 -2.55 14.58 -0.66
CA ILE A 39 -2.43 15.33 -1.93
C ILE A 39 -3.65 16.22 -2.18
N LYS A 40 -4.83 15.89 -1.60
CA LYS A 40 -6.06 16.65 -1.80
C LYS A 40 -6.08 18.03 -1.13
N PRO A 41 -5.79 18.22 0.17
CA PRO A 41 -5.82 19.55 0.79
C PRO A 41 -4.79 20.53 0.21
N VAL A 42 -3.76 20.03 -0.49
CA VAL A 42 -2.76 20.87 -1.17
C VAL A 42 -3.20 21.31 -2.57
N LEU A 43 -4.21 20.66 -3.16
CA LEU A 43 -4.58 20.84 -4.58
C LEU A 43 -6.02 21.29 -4.88
N ASN A 44 -6.94 21.49 -3.91
CA ASN A 44 -8.11 22.37 -4.14
C ASN A 44 -8.93 22.75 -2.87
N PRO A 45 -9.43 24.00 -2.79
CA PRO A 45 -10.40 24.49 -1.79
C PRO A 45 -11.81 23.89 -2.06
N PRO A 46 -12.81 24.13 -1.19
CA PRO A 46 -13.91 23.20 -0.96
C PRO A 46 -14.94 23.31 -2.08
N ILE A 47 -14.97 22.36 -3.01
CA ILE A 47 -16.16 22.11 -3.85
C ILE A 47 -16.11 20.64 -4.29
N SER A 48 -17.11 19.91 -3.81
CA SER A 48 -17.49 18.54 -4.15
C SER A 48 -17.91 18.32 -5.61
N GLU A 49 -17.75 19.30 -6.51
CA GLU A 49 -18.30 19.26 -7.87
C GLU A 49 -17.29 18.83 -8.96
N LEU A 50 -16.01 18.63 -8.65
CA LEU A 50 -14.96 18.27 -9.62
C LEU A 50 -14.44 16.83 -9.49
N LEU A 51 -15.14 15.99 -8.73
CA LEU A 51 -14.73 14.60 -8.46
C LEU A 51 -14.66 13.71 -9.71
N PHE A 52 -15.14 14.16 -10.87
CA PHE A 52 -15.03 13.46 -12.15
C PHE A 52 -14.33 14.26 -13.27
N ALA A 53 -13.82 15.48 -13.03
CA ALA A 53 -13.33 16.34 -14.12
C ALA A 53 -11.92 16.96 -13.93
N SER A 54 -11.23 16.75 -12.81
CA SER A 54 -9.89 17.35 -12.60
C SER A 54 -8.72 16.36 -12.74
N SER A 55 -7.64 16.84 -13.37
CA SER A 55 -6.35 16.16 -13.51
C SER A 55 -5.73 15.74 -12.17
N ALA A 56 -6.08 16.40 -11.06
CA ALA A 56 -5.53 16.14 -9.74
C ALA A 56 -5.98 14.78 -9.15
N SER A 57 -7.25 14.39 -9.36
CA SER A 57 -7.75 13.08 -8.91
C SER A 57 -7.08 11.92 -9.67
N ALA A 58 -6.85 12.11 -10.97
CA ALA A 58 -6.11 11.15 -11.79
C ALA A 58 -4.64 11.04 -11.34
N VAL A 59 -3.99 12.16 -11.01
CA VAL A 59 -2.62 12.17 -10.48
C VAL A 59 -2.52 11.49 -9.12
N ALA A 60 -3.48 11.71 -8.21
CA ALA A 60 -3.52 11.04 -6.91
C ALA A 60 -3.75 9.52 -7.02
N ALA A 61 -4.58 9.10 -7.98
CA ALA A 61 -4.80 7.68 -8.30
C ALA A 61 -3.57 7.04 -8.96
N LEU A 62 -2.94 7.72 -9.92
CA LEU A 62 -1.71 7.25 -10.58
C LEU A 62 -0.53 7.15 -9.61
N LEU A 63 -0.37 8.11 -8.70
CA LEU A 63 0.60 8.04 -7.61
C LEU A 63 0.27 6.88 -6.66
N GLY A 64 -1.01 6.71 -6.29
CA GLY A 64 -1.47 5.57 -5.50
C GLY A 64 -1.07 4.24 -6.14
N ILE A 65 -1.31 4.07 -7.44
CA ILE A 65 -0.93 2.88 -8.22
C ILE A 65 0.60 2.69 -8.25
N PHE A 66 1.37 3.76 -8.43
CA PHE A 66 2.83 3.70 -8.41
C PHE A 66 3.35 3.17 -7.06
N PHE A 67 2.88 3.76 -5.95
CA PHE A 67 3.23 3.33 -4.59
C PHE A 67 2.72 1.92 -4.26
N PHE A 68 1.61 1.52 -4.85
CA PHE A 68 0.99 0.22 -4.64
C PHE A 68 1.68 -0.93 -5.41
N ILE A 69 2.26 -0.66 -6.59
CA ILE A 69 2.87 -1.69 -7.44
C ILE A 69 4.40 -1.72 -7.27
N ILE A 70 5.05 -0.57 -7.36
CA ILE A 70 6.50 -0.49 -7.52
C ILE A 70 7.22 -0.55 -6.17
N LEU A 71 6.74 0.16 -5.16
CA LEU A 71 7.38 0.15 -3.85
C LEU A 71 7.40 -1.24 -3.18
N PRO A 72 6.28 -2.01 -3.15
CA PRO A 72 6.28 -3.35 -2.56
C PRO A 72 7.21 -4.30 -3.29
N PHE A 73 7.35 -4.13 -4.61
CA PHE A 73 8.29 -4.89 -5.42
C PHE A 73 9.73 -4.60 -4.99
N ILE A 74 10.13 -3.32 -4.97
CA ILE A 74 11.48 -2.90 -4.57
C ILE A 74 11.78 -3.38 -3.15
N PHE A 75 10.83 -3.17 -2.23
CA PHE A 75 11.00 -3.55 -0.83
C PHE A 75 11.16 -5.07 -0.65
N SER A 76 10.32 -5.86 -1.32
CA SER A 76 10.38 -7.32 -1.24
C SER A 76 11.65 -7.89 -1.86
N ARG A 77 12.09 -7.36 -3.01
CA ARG A 77 13.26 -7.86 -3.74
C ARG A 77 14.59 -7.41 -3.12
N PHE A 78 14.73 -6.13 -2.78
CA PHE A 78 16.01 -5.55 -2.37
C PHE A 78 16.21 -5.52 -0.84
N PHE A 79 15.15 -5.27 -0.07
CA PHE A 79 15.26 -5.19 1.39
C PHE A 79 15.00 -6.54 2.07
N LEU A 80 13.93 -7.25 1.66
CA LEU A 80 13.62 -8.58 2.20
C LEU A 80 14.36 -9.72 1.49
N LYS A 81 15.05 -9.43 0.38
CA LYS A 81 15.79 -10.40 -0.43
C LYS A 81 14.95 -11.61 -0.85
N ILE A 82 13.64 -11.41 -1.03
CA ILE A 82 12.74 -12.47 -1.45
C ILE A 82 12.87 -12.65 -2.96
N THR A 83 13.02 -13.89 -3.40
CA THR A 83 13.13 -14.22 -4.82
C THR A 83 11.84 -14.84 -5.36
N PRO A 84 11.53 -14.68 -6.66
CA PRO A 84 10.34 -15.29 -7.26
C PRO A 84 10.29 -16.80 -7.04
N GLU A 85 11.44 -17.48 -7.05
CA GLU A 85 11.55 -18.94 -6.87
C GLU A 85 11.04 -19.36 -5.48
N GLN A 86 11.23 -18.52 -4.46
CA GLN A 86 10.78 -18.79 -3.09
C GLN A 86 9.25 -18.72 -2.92
N VAL A 87 8.53 -18.19 -3.92
CA VAL A 87 7.06 -18.02 -3.87
C VAL A 87 6.32 -18.72 -5.01
N GLY A 88 7.02 -19.55 -5.80
CA GLY A 88 6.43 -20.32 -6.91
C GLY A 88 6.46 -19.60 -8.26
N GLY A 89 7.36 -18.64 -8.45
CA GLY A 89 7.62 -17.93 -9.72
C GLY A 89 7.20 -16.47 -9.71
N TRP A 90 7.32 -15.83 -10.88
CA TRP A 90 6.96 -14.42 -11.06
C TRP A 90 5.47 -14.12 -10.86
N PRO A 91 4.51 -14.92 -11.38
CA PRO A 91 3.09 -14.61 -11.21
C PRO A 91 2.66 -14.49 -9.73
N PRO A 92 2.95 -15.45 -8.82
CA PRO A 92 2.59 -15.32 -7.42
C PRO A 92 3.37 -14.20 -6.70
N PHE A 93 4.58 -13.86 -7.14
CA PHE A 93 5.34 -12.73 -6.59
C PHE A 93 4.61 -11.39 -6.82
N PHE A 94 4.03 -11.19 -8.01
CA PHE A 94 3.30 -9.96 -8.33
C PHE A 94 1.86 -9.94 -7.81
N THR A 95 1.20 -11.09 -7.75
CA THR A 95 -0.24 -11.17 -7.44
C THR A 95 -0.55 -11.44 -5.96
N SER A 96 0.40 -11.96 -5.18
CA SER A 96 0.18 -12.26 -3.76
C SER A 96 -0.26 -11.02 -2.99
N GLY A 97 -1.48 -11.02 -2.47
CA GLY A 97 -2.05 -9.91 -1.71
C GLY A 97 -2.47 -8.69 -2.53
N LEU A 98 -2.34 -8.72 -3.87
CA LEU A 98 -2.63 -7.57 -4.72
C LEU A 98 -4.09 -7.11 -4.56
N ILE A 99 -5.05 -8.01 -4.75
CA ILE A 99 -6.48 -7.68 -4.67
C ILE A 99 -6.83 -7.15 -3.27
N THR A 100 -6.40 -7.84 -2.22
CA THR A 100 -6.67 -7.44 -0.82
C THR A 100 -6.10 -6.05 -0.54
N SER A 101 -4.84 -5.80 -0.90
CA SER A 101 -4.19 -4.52 -0.67
C SER A 101 -4.82 -3.40 -1.52
N PHE A 102 -5.32 -3.69 -2.72
CA PHE A 102 -6.05 -2.72 -3.54
C PHE A 102 -7.36 -2.28 -2.88
N PHE A 103 -8.18 -3.24 -2.41
CA PHE A 103 -9.40 -2.91 -1.67
C PHE A 103 -9.09 -2.18 -0.37
N LEU A 104 -8.06 -2.60 0.37
CA LEU A 104 -7.62 -1.91 1.58
C LEU A 104 -7.26 -0.44 1.29
N TRP A 105 -6.46 -0.19 0.25
CA TRP A 105 -6.12 1.16 -0.17
C TRP A 105 -7.36 1.99 -0.51
N LEU A 106 -8.26 1.47 -1.33
CA LEU A 106 -9.50 2.15 -1.72
C LEU A 106 -10.39 2.47 -0.51
N THR A 107 -10.61 1.50 0.36
CA THR A 107 -11.45 1.67 1.55
C THR A 107 -10.86 2.72 2.49
N LEU A 108 -9.57 2.64 2.79
CA LEU A 108 -8.91 3.61 3.67
C LEU A 108 -8.88 5.00 3.05
N TRP A 109 -8.61 5.10 1.74
CA TRP A 109 -8.60 6.37 1.03
C TRP A 109 -9.98 7.02 1.04
N THR A 110 -11.03 6.25 0.75
CA THR A 110 -12.42 6.74 0.76
C THR A 110 -12.87 7.15 2.17
N ALA A 111 -12.53 6.35 3.20
CA ALA A 111 -12.86 6.67 4.58
C ALA A 111 -12.14 7.94 5.06
N ALA A 112 -10.83 8.03 4.81
CA ALA A 112 -10.03 9.20 5.17
C ALA A 112 -10.50 10.46 4.41
N TYR A 113 -10.90 10.31 3.15
CA TYR A 113 -11.51 11.37 2.36
C TYR A 113 -12.79 11.90 3.03
N ASN A 114 -13.70 11.01 3.44
CA ASN A 114 -14.96 11.42 4.08
C ASN A 114 -14.72 12.09 5.43
N LEU A 115 -13.74 11.61 6.21
CA LEU A 115 -13.37 12.23 7.48
C LEU A 115 -12.80 13.63 7.32
N LEU A 116 -12.09 13.92 6.23
CA LEU A 116 -11.57 15.26 5.95
C LEU A 116 -12.59 16.21 5.29
N ALA A 117 -13.69 15.68 4.76
CA ALA A 117 -14.75 16.46 4.13
C ALA A 117 -15.89 16.82 5.09
N ALA A 118 -15.97 16.16 6.24
CA ALA A 118 -16.90 16.44 7.34
C ALA A 118 -16.36 17.56 8.24
#